data_AF-A0AAV5UHS2-F1
#
_entry.id   AF-A0AAV5UHS2-F1
#
_cell.length_a   1.000
_cell.length_b   1.000
_cell.length_c   1.000
_cell.angle_alpha   90.00
_cell.angle_beta   90.00
_cell.angle_gamma   90.00
#
_symmetry.space_group_name_H-M   'P 1'
#
loop_
_entity.id
_entity.type
_entity.pdbx_description
1 polymer ?
#
loop_
_entity_poly.entity_id
_entity_poly.type
_entity_poly.pdbx_seq_one_letter_code
_entity_poly.pdbx_strand_id
1 'polypeptide(L)'
;GNSEWEVGVENASLSLQIDNDVKFTYRSACFQVTMKRHSEWYVWTLLVPTFIVSVIAIFGIFAPTNHYGARHEKTSLTLTTLFSAAVMLRTVSSTMPHATKIPVLGDFLFTEIVIISSAGLASMGIHRVHYYTLCKKWKPPRCLDKVLQYDRVQWSAKMLEERE
;
A
#
# COMPACT_ATOMS: atom_id res chain seq x y z
N GLY A 1 -8.53 25.19 21.19
CA GLY A 1 -9.34 24.04 20.75
C GLY A 1 -8.52 23.29 19.73
N ASN A 2 -8.20 22.03 20.01
CA ASN A 2 -7.57 21.17 19.01
C ASN A 2 -8.65 20.72 18.03
N SER A 3 -8.42 20.96 16.73
CA SER A 3 -9.30 20.59 15.62
C SER A 3 -9.40 19.08 15.39
N GLU A 4 -8.51 18.29 16.00
CA GLU A 4 -8.45 16.83 15.88
C GLU A 4 -9.37 16.11 16.88
N TRP A 5 -9.66 16.74 18.02
CA TRP A 5 -10.35 16.13 19.14
C TRP A 5 -11.57 16.97 19.55
N GLU A 6 -12.76 16.44 19.28
CA GLU A 6 -13.99 16.94 19.88
C GLU A 6 -14.06 16.42 21.31
N VAL A 7 -13.85 17.30 22.29
CA VAL A 7 -13.91 16.97 23.71
C VAL A 7 -15.28 17.34 24.24
N GLY A 8 -16.09 16.34 24.57
CA GLY A 8 -17.33 16.49 25.32
C GLY A 8 -17.14 16.10 26.78
N VAL A 9 -17.69 16.87 27.71
CA VAL A 9 -17.82 16.46 29.12
C VAL A 9 -19.24 15.99 29.32
N GLU A 10 -19.41 14.69 29.58
CA GLU A 10 -20.74 14.08 29.63
C GLU A 10 -21.33 14.15 31.03
N ASN A 11 -20.53 13.89 32.08
CA ASN A 11 -20.97 13.95 33.47
C ASN A 11 -19.80 14.13 34.46
N ALA A 12 -20.06 14.82 35.58
CA ALA A 12 -19.17 14.89 36.74
C ALA A 12 -19.90 14.36 37.97
N SER A 13 -19.47 13.21 38.49
CA SER A 13 -20.09 12.58 39.66
C SER A 13 -19.12 12.55 40.82
N LEU A 14 -19.58 12.98 42.00
CA LEU A 14 -18.81 12.88 43.24
C LEU A 14 -19.26 11.62 43.98
N SER A 15 -18.36 10.66 44.11
CA SER A 15 -18.63 9.35 44.71
C SER A 15 -17.80 9.19 45.97
N LEU A 16 -18.43 8.67 47.02
CA LEU A 16 -17.74 8.26 48.24
C LEU A 16 -17.26 6.82 48.03
N GLN A 17 -15.96 6.60 47.97
CA GLN A 17 -15.39 5.25 47.82
C GLN A 17 -14.78 4.80 49.15
N ILE A 18 -14.98 3.53 49.45
CA ILE A 18 -14.44 2.87 50.63
C ILE A 18 -13.35 1.92 50.14
N ASP A 19 -12.14 2.11 50.63
CA ASP A 19 -11.04 1.18 50.38
C ASP A 19 -11.24 -0.07 51.26
N ASN A 20 -11.33 -1.24 50.62
CA ASN A 20 -11.58 -2.51 51.30
C ASN A 20 -10.36 -2.99 52.11
N ASP A 21 -9.15 -2.58 51.76
CA ASP A 21 -7.92 -3.02 52.42
C ASP A 21 -7.66 -2.23 53.71
N VAL A 22 -7.93 -0.93 53.70
CA VAL A 22 -7.60 -0.02 54.81
C VAL A 22 -8.85 0.44 55.61
N LYS A 23 -10.07 0.06 55.18
CA LYS A 23 -11.35 0.55 55.74
C LYS A 23 -11.40 2.08 55.89
N PHE A 24 -10.76 2.79 54.96
CA PHE A 24 -10.73 4.24 54.92
C PHE A 24 -11.72 4.74 53.86
N THR A 25 -12.50 5.77 54.20
CA THR A 25 -13.48 6.36 53.30
C THR A 25 -12.94 7.66 52.74
N TYR A 26 -12.88 7.77 51.41
CA TYR A 26 -12.43 8.97 50.71
C TYR A 26 -13.49 9.46 49.71
N ARG A 27 -13.50 10.77 49.47
CA ARG A 27 -14.30 11.38 48.39
C ARG A 27 -13.47 11.37 47.12
N SER A 28 -13.99 10.76 46.06
CA SER A 28 -13.43 10.86 44.71
C SER A 28 -14.41 11.62 43.81
N ALA A 29 -13.88 12.55 43.03
CA ALA A 29 -14.62 13.21 41.96
C ALA A 29 -14.26 12.53 40.65
N CYS A 30 -15.23 11.91 39.99
CA CYS A 30 -15.06 11.26 38.70
C CYS A 30 -15.60 12.18 37.60
N PHE A 31 -14.74 12.53 36.65
CA PHE A 31 -15.10 13.31 35.47
C PHE A 31 -15.10 12.39 34.26
N GLN A 32 -16.28 12.20 33.65
CA GLN A 32 -16.40 11.43 32.43
C GLN A 32 -16.22 12.35 31.23
N VAL A 33 -15.07 12.22 30.57
CA VAL A 33 -14.71 12.99 29.39
C VAL A 33 -14.76 12.07 28.17
N THR A 34 -15.60 12.43 27.20
CA THR A 34 -15.76 11.72 25.94
C THR A 34 -14.97 12.47 24.87
N MET A 35 -13.91 11.84 24.36
CA MET A 35 -13.06 12.40 23.31
C MET A 35 -13.33 11.69 21.99
N LYS A 36 -13.84 12.43 20.99
CA LYS A 36 -14.08 11.91 19.64
C LYS A 36 -13.02 12.45 18.68
N ARG A 37 -12.37 11.54 17.94
CA ARG A 37 -11.30 11.85 16.99
C ARG A 37 -11.84 11.95 15.56
N HIS A 38 -11.46 13.00 14.83
CA HIS A 38 -11.76 13.14 13.41
C HIS A 38 -10.67 12.42 12.56
N SER A 39 -10.91 11.18 12.13
CA SER A 39 -9.91 10.38 11.40
C SER A 39 -9.87 10.60 9.89
N GLU A 40 -10.75 11.43 9.33
CA GLU A 40 -10.95 11.52 7.87
C GLU A 40 -9.69 11.93 7.11
N TRP A 41 -8.91 12.89 7.63
CA TRP A 41 -7.67 13.34 7.01
C TRP A 41 -6.59 12.26 6.96
N TYR A 42 -6.51 11.42 8.00
CA TYR A 42 -5.58 10.30 8.04
C TYR A 42 -5.94 9.24 7.01
N VAL A 43 -7.23 8.93 6.85
CA VAL A 43 -7.70 7.96 5.84
C VAL A 43 -7.33 8.42 4.43
N TRP A 44 -7.58 9.70 4.08
CA TRP A 44 -7.19 10.25 2.78
C TRP A 44 -5.68 10.22 2.53
N THR A 45 -4.89 10.60 3.54
CA THR A 45 -3.42 10.58 3.45
C THR A 45 -2.85 9.17 3.31
N LEU A 46 -3.55 8.14 3.82
CA LEU A 46 -3.18 6.74 3.64
C LEU A 46 -3.60 6.19 2.26
N LEU A 47 -4.76 6.60 1.76
CA LEU A 47 -5.41 6.03 0.58
C LEU A 47 -4.84 6.57 -0.75
N VAL A 48 -4.39 7.83 -0.76
CA VAL A 48 -3.75 8.44 -1.94
C VAL A 48 -2.46 7.71 -2.36
N PRO A 49 -1.46 7.48 -1.48
CA PRO A 49 -0.23 6.81 -1.87
C PRO A 49 -0.48 5.36 -2.30
N THR A 50 -1.44 4.66 -1.70
CA THR A 50 -1.76 3.28 -2.08
C THR A 50 -2.47 3.16 -3.43
N PHE A 51 -3.36 4.11 -3.73
CA PHE A 51 -3.94 4.25 -5.06
C PHE A 51 -2.86 4.50 -6.12
N ILE A 52 -1.90 5.40 -5.84
CA ILE A 52 -0.78 5.68 -6.74
C ILE A 52 0.07 4.43 -6.98
N VAL A 53 0.40 3.67 -5.93
CA VAL A 53 1.13 2.38 -6.04
C VAL A 53 0.38 1.41 -6.95
N SER A 54 -0.92 1.25 -6.73
CA SER A 54 -1.76 0.33 -7.51
C SER A 54 -1.80 0.71 -8.98
N VAL A 55 -1.94 2.00 -9.27
CA VAL A 55 -1.92 2.55 -10.63
C VAL A 55 -0.55 2.35 -11.28
N ILE A 56 0.55 2.60 -10.57
CA ILE A 56 1.92 2.35 -11.07
C ILE A 56 2.15 0.86 -11.34
N ALA A 57 1.63 -0.03 -10.50
CA ALA A 57 1.75 -1.48 -10.71
C ALA A 57 1.02 -1.93 -11.98
N ILE A 58 -0.21 -1.43 -12.20
CA ILE A 58 -0.99 -1.70 -13.40
C ILE A 58 -0.28 -1.14 -14.64
N PHE A 59 0.15 0.13 -14.61
CA PHE A 59 0.90 0.72 -15.72
C PHE A 59 2.26 0.06 -15.94
N GLY A 60 2.92 -0.42 -14.89
CA GLY A 60 4.18 -1.15 -14.98
C GLY A 60 4.05 -2.48 -15.72
N ILE A 61 2.88 -3.14 -15.62
CA ILE A 61 2.54 -4.35 -16.37
C ILE A 61 2.25 -4.02 -17.85
N PHE A 62 1.58 -2.91 -18.13
CA PHE A 62 1.24 -2.50 -19.50
C PHE A 62 2.36 -1.77 -20.23
N ALA A 63 3.34 -1.22 -19.50
CA ALA A 63 4.43 -0.50 -20.11
C ALA A 63 5.37 -1.53 -20.79
N PRO A 64 5.53 -1.47 -22.13
CA PRO A 64 6.51 -2.31 -22.82
C PRO A 64 7.88 -2.10 -22.18
N THR A 65 8.59 -3.19 -21.89
CA THR A 65 9.96 -3.16 -21.39
C THR A 65 10.90 -2.75 -22.52
N ASN A 66 10.77 -1.51 -22.99
CA ASN A 66 11.70 -0.93 -23.94
C ASN A 66 13.04 -0.73 -23.23
N HIS A 67 13.98 -1.59 -23.59
CA HIS A 67 15.36 -1.62 -23.16
C HIS A 67 16.11 -0.45 -23.79
N TYR A 68 16.19 0.69 -23.10
CA TYR A 68 17.19 1.71 -23.37
C TYR A 68 17.74 2.20 -22.03
N GLY A 69 19.06 2.18 -21.86
CA GLY A 69 19.79 2.12 -20.59
C GLY A 69 19.53 3.19 -19.53
N ALA A 70 18.76 4.25 -19.82
CA ALA A 70 18.39 5.30 -18.87
C ALA A 70 17.11 5.02 -18.03
N ARG A 71 16.57 3.78 -18.09
CA ARG A 71 15.29 3.41 -17.44
C ARG A 71 15.43 2.61 -16.14
N HIS A 72 16.56 1.94 -15.91
CA HIS A 72 16.81 1.22 -14.66
C HIS A 72 16.87 2.19 -13.46
N GLU A 73 17.50 3.34 -13.65
CA GLU A 73 17.58 4.40 -12.64
C GLU A 73 16.20 4.98 -12.27
N LYS A 74 15.34 5.26 -13.26
CA LYS A 74 14.00 5.86 -13.04
C LYS A 74 13.00 4.90 -12.41
N THR A 75 13.08 3.62 -12.78
CA THR A 75 12.21 2.57 -12.22
C THR A 75 12.63 2.22 -10.79
N SER A 76 13.95 2.17 -10.52
CA SER A 76 14.50 1.96 -9.17
C SER A 76 14.17 3.11 -8.21
N LEU A 77 14.26 4.36 -8.69
CA LEU A 77 13.82 5.55 -7.95
C LEU A 77 12.35 5.45 -7.56
N THR A 78 11.48 5.12 -8.52
CA THR A 78 10.04 4.97 -8.27
C THR A 78 9.75 3.87 -7.23
N LEU A 79 10.40 2.71 -7.36
CA LEU A 79 10.26 1.60 -6.41
C LEU A 79 10.70 2.01 -4.99
N THR A 80 11.79 2.75 -4.87
CA THR A 80 12.33 3.21 -3.57
C THR A 80 11.40 4.24 -2.92
N THR A 81 10.84 5.17 -3.70
CA THR A 81 9.84 6.13 -3.21
C THR A 81 8.55 5.43 -2.77
N LEU A 82 8.09 4.41 -3.50
CA LEU A 82 6.92 3.62 -3.12
C LEU A 82 7.17 2.81 -1.84
N PHE A 83 8.35 2.19 -1.73
CA PHE A 83 8.75 1.47 -0.53
C PHE A 83 8.85 2.40 0.69
N SER A 84 9.46 3.58 0.52
CA SER A 84 9.55 4.61 1.57
C SER A 84 8.16 5.08 2.01
N ALA A 85 7.25 5.36 1.07
CA ALA A 85 5.87 5.69 1.39
C ALA A 85 5.17 4.54 2.14
N ALA A 86 5.27 3.29 1.68
CA ALA A 86 4.70 2.13 2.35
C ALA A 86 5.22 1.93 3.78
N VAL A 87 6.50 2.20 4.04
CA VAL A 87 7.09 2.17 5.37
C VAL A 87 6.49 3.27 6.25
N MET A 88 6.35 4.50 5.76
CA MET A 88 5.69 5.58 6.52
C MET A 88 4.24 5.23 6.87
N LEU A 89 3.49 4.67 5.91
CA LEU A 89 2.11 4.20 6.12
C LEU A 89 2.05 3.11 7.19
N ARG A 90 3.00 2.16 7.19
CA ARG A 90 3.12 1.13 8.23
C ARG A 90 3.42 1.73 9.60
N THR A 91 4.26 2.76 9.67
CA THR A 91 4.54 3.48 10.92
C THR A 91 3.27 4.17 11.43
N VAL A 92 2.49 4.83 10.57
CA VAL A 92 1.21 5.45 10.93
C VAL A 92 0.17 4.42 11.39
N SER A 93 0.14 3.24 10.77
CA SER A 93 -0.72 2.15 11.23
C SER A 93 -0.30 1.60 12.59
N SER A 94 1.00 1.60 12.90
CA SER A 94 1.51 1.09 14.18
C SER A 94 1.26 2.02 15.36
N THR A 95 1.08 3.32 15.09
CA THR A 95 0.69 4.31 16.11
C THR A 95 -0.82 4.34 16.33
N MET A 96 -1.61 3.68 15.47
CA MET A 96 -3.03 3.48 15.69
C MET A 96 -3.23 2.35 16.73
N PRO A 97 -3.94 2.59 17.84
CA PRO A 97 -4.21 1.53 18.80
C PRO A 97 -4.96 0.41 18.09
N HIS A 98 -4.48 -0.84 18.24
CA HIS A 98 -5.16 -2.03 17.72
C HIS A 98 -6.55 -2.15 18.35
N ALA A 99 -7.56 -1.60 17.67
CA ALA A 99 -8.94 -1.67 18.09
C ALA A 99 -9.45 -3.11 17.92
N THR A 100 -10.13 -3.63 18.94
CA THR A 100 -10.66 -5.00 18.98
C THR A 100 -11.72 -5.29 17.90
N LYS A 101 -12.30 -4.25 17.31
CA LYS A 101 -13.13 -4.35 16.10
C LYS A 101 -12.32 -3.80 14.94
N ILE A 102 -12.07 -4.64 13.94
CA ILE A 102 -11.49 -4.21 12.67
C ILE A 102 -12.46 -3.18 12.08
N PRO A 103 -12.12 -1.88 12.06
CA PRO A 103 -12.99 -0.88 11.47
C PRO A 103 -12.98 -1.04 9.94
N VAL A 104 -13.85 -0.33 9.24
CA VAL A 104 -13.95 -0.31 7.76
C VAL A 104 -12.58 -0.15 7.06
N LEU A 105 -11.62 0.51 7.73
CA LEU A 105 -10.23 0.65 7.29
C LEU A 105 -9.51 -0.70 7.09
N GLY A 106 -9.72 -1.69 7.96
CA GLY A 106 -9.04 -2.97 7.86
C GLY A 106 -9.52 -3.83 6.69
N ASP A 107 -10.80 -3.75 6.34
CA ASP A 107 -11.34 -4.41 5.14
C ASP A 107 -10.79 -3.78 3.86
N PHE A 108 -10.59 -2.46 3.87
CA PHE A 108 -9.94 -1.73 2.79
C PHE A 108 -8.47 -2.17 2.60
N LEU A 109 -7.70 -2.25 3.69
CA LEU A 109 -6.31 -2.71 3.67
C LEU A 109 -6.21 -4.18 3.22
N PHE A 110 -7.14 -5.03 3.63
CA PHE A 110 -7.16 -6.43 3.19
C PHE A 110 -7.39 -6.53 1.67
N THR A 111 -8.36 -5.78 1.15
CA THR A 111 -8.65 -5.70 -0.28
C THR A 111 -7.44 -5.22 -1.07
N GLU A 112 -6.72 -4.23 -0.55
CA GLU A 112 -5.52 -3.69 -1.18
C GLU A 112 -4.38 -4.70 -1.28
N ILE A 113 -4.14 -5.48 -0.21
CA ILE A 113 -3.13 -6.55 -0.20
C ILE A 113 -3.44 -7.59 -1.29
N VAL A 114 -4.71 -7.94 -1.46
CA VAL A 114 -5.15 -8.89 -2.51
C VAL A 114 -4.88 -8.32 -3.91
N ILE A 115 -5.20 -7.05 -4.14
CA ILE A 115 -4.96 -6.38 -5.43
C ILE A 115 -3.45 -6.36 -5.75
N ILE A 116 -2.61 -5.91 -4.82
CA ILE A 116 -1.15 -5.84 -5.03
C ILE A 116 -0.56 -7.23 -5.26
N SER A 117 -1.00 -8.23 -4.49
CA SER A 117 -0.55 -9.62 -4.66
C SER A 117 -0.91 -10.17 -6.05
N SER A 118 -2.13 -9.93 -6.52
CA SER A 118 -2.57 -10.36 -7.85
C SER A 118 -1.80 -9.67 -8.98
N ALA A 119 -1.51 -8.37 -8.85
CA ALA A 119 -0.69 -7.62 -9.79
C ALA A 119 0.76 -8.14 -9.82
N GLY A 120 1.33 -8.46 -8.66
CA GLY A 120 2.65 -9.07 -8.54
C GLY A 120 2.75 -10.43 -9.25
N LEU A 121 1.75 -11.30 -9.03
CA LEU A 121 1.67 -12.61 -9.69
C LEU A 121 1.57 -12.47 -11.23
N ALA A 122 0.77 -11.54 -11.72
CA ALA A 122 0.66 -11.26 -13.16
C ALA A 122 2.00 -10.78 -13.75
N SER A 123 2.69 -9.87 -13.05
CA SER A 123 4.01 -9.36 -13.45
C SER A 123 5.07 -10.47 -13.52
N MET A 124 5.12 -11.35 -12.51
CA MET A 124 6.01 -12.52 -12.52
C MET A 124 5.71 -13.46 -13.69
N GLY A 125 4.43 -13.66 -14.03
CA GLY A 125 4.01 -14.45 -15.19
C GLY A 125 4.53 -13.88 -16.50
N ILE A 126 4.39 -12.57 -16.71
CA ILE A 126 4.89 -11.87 -17.91
C ILE A 126 6.41 -11.96 -17.99
N HIS A 127 7.12 -11.72 -16.88
CA HIS A 127 8.58 -11.84 -16.85
C HIS A 127 9.05 -13.25 -17.21
N ARG A 128 8.38 -14.28 -16.67
CA ARG A 128 8.67 -15.68 -16.97
C ARG A 128 8.46 -16.00 -18.45
N VAL A 129 7.36 -15.52 -19.04
CA VAL A 129 7.07 -15.70 -20.47
C VAL A 129 8.13 -14.99 -21.33
N HIS A 130 8.49 -13.76 -20.98
CA HIS A 130 9.52 -13.00 -21.67
C HIS A 130 10.87 -13.73 -21.66
N TYR A 131 11.29 -14.25 -20.51
CA TYR A 131 12.49 -15.09 -20.39
C TYR A 131 12.42 -16.34 -21.28
N TYR A 132 11.29 -17.06 -21.30
CA TYR A 132 11.12 -18.21 -22.18
C TYR A 132 11.17 -17.84 -23.67
N THR A 133 10.61 -16.70 -24.08
CA THR A 133 10.66 -16.27 -25.49
C THR A 133 12.08 -15.95 -25.96
N LEU A 134 12.91 -15.36 -25.10
CA LEU A 134 14.31 -15.03 -25.39
C LEU A 134 15.21 -16.27 -25.47
N CYS A 135 15.10 -17.20 -24.52
CA CYS A 135 16.00 -18.36 -24.45
C CYS A 135 15.62 -19.52 -25.37
N LYS A 136 14.34 -19.72 -25.71
CA LYS A 136 13.87 -20.89 -26.46
C LYS A 136 13.51 -20.64 -27.93
N LYS A 137 13.76 -19.43 -28.48
CA LYS A 137 13.37 -19.01 -29.85
C LYS A 137 11.94 -19.42 -30.21
N TRP A 138 11.01 -19.24 -29.27
CA TRP A 138 9.61 -19.61 -29.45
C TRP A 138 8.79 -18.40 -29.94
N LYS A 139 8.07 -18.54 -31.07
CA LYS A 139 7.19 -17.47 -31.59
C LYS A 139 5.90 -17.42 -30.76
N PRO A 140 5.56 -16.28 -30.11
CA PRO A 140 4.35 -16.18 -29.32
C PRO A 140 3.07 -16.26 -30.19
N PRO A 141 1.96 -16.81 -29.66
CA PRO A 141 0.66 -16.80 -30.33
C PRO A 141 0.10 -15.38 -30.42
N ARG A 142 -0.73 -15.09 -31.45
CA ARG A 142 -1.19 -13.73 -31.82
C ARG A 142 -1.84 -12.91 -30.69
N CYS A 143 -2.40 -13.56 -29.67
CA CYS A 143 -2.97 -12.86 -28.51
C CYS A 143 -1.89 -12.31 -27.55
N LEU A 144 -0.73 -12.96 -27.47
CA LEU A 144 0.39 -12.52 -26.62
C LEU A 144 1.23 -11.41 -27.25
N ASP A 145 1.20 -11.28 -28.57
CA ASP A 145 1.99 -10.27 -29.31
C ASP A 145 1.59 -8.84 -28.91
N LYS A 146 0.29 -8.62 -28.62
CA LYS A 146 -0.24 -7.34 -28.14
C LYS A 146 0.22 -6.98 -26.73
N VAL A 147 0.42 -7.97 -25.86
CA VAL A 147 0.86 -7.78 -24.47
C VAL A 147 2.37 -7.64 -24.39
N LEU A 148 3.11 -8.40 -25.20
CA LEU A 148 4.57 -8.38 -25.15
C LEU A 148 5.18 -7.15 -25.83
N GLN A 149 4.40 -6.37 -26.61
CA GLN A 149 4.90 -5.33 -27.53
C GLN A 149 6.28 -5.71 -28.06
N TYR A 150 6.36 -6.89 -28.68
CA TYR A 150 7.59 -7.42 -29.20
C TYR A 150 8.07 -6.45 -30.30
N ASP A 151 9.00 -5.57 -29.96
CA ASP A 151 9.58 -4.65 -30.92
C ASP A 151 10.40 -5.46 -31.91
N ARG A 152 9.77 -5.77 -33.04
CA ARG A 152 10.35 -6.52 -34.17
C ARG A 152 11.65 -5.88 -34.66
N VAL A 153 11.84 -4.60 -34.37
CA VAL A 153 13.05 -3.83 -34.66
C VAL A 153 14.23 -4.27 -33.80
N GLN A 154 14.06 -4.45 -32.48
CA GLN A 154 15.14 -4.93 -31.59
C GLN A 154 15.60 -6.35 -31.92
N TRP A 155 14.68 -7.24 -32.30
CA TRP A 155 15.05 -8.60 -32.70
C TRP A 155 15.74 -8.64 -34.07
N SER A 156 15.34 -7.77 -34.99
CA SER A 156 16.00 -7.66 -36.30
C SER A 156 17.40 -7.05 -36.18
N ALA A 157 17.59 -6.05 -35.31
CA ALA A 157 18.91 -5.48 -35.01
C ALA A 157 19.85 -6.53 -34.40
N LYS A 158 19.37 -7.30 -33.41
CA LYS A 158 20.16 -8.37 -32.77
C LYS A 158 20.55 -9.49 -33.74
N MET A 159 19.69 -9.82 -34.70
CA MET A 159 19.95 -10.84 -35.72
C MET A 159 20.84 -10.33 -36.88
N LEU A 160 21.01 -9.02 -37.02
CA LEU A 160 21.96 -8.41 -37.96
C LEU A 160 23.37 -8.32 -37.34
N GLU A 161 23.46 -8.01 -36.05
CA GLU A 161 24.72 -7.98 -35.29
C GLU A 161 25.34 -9.38 -35.11
N GLU A 162 24.53 -10.45 -35.04
CA GLU A 162 25.03 -11.85 -35.07
C GLU A 162 25.43 -12.34 -36.46
N ARG A 163 25.20 -11.56 -37.53
CA ARG A 163 25.49 -11.94 -38.93
C ARG A 163 26.72 -11.21 -39.52
N GLU A 164 27.25 -10.21 -38.82
CA GLU A 164 28.56 -9.59 -39.08
C GLU A 164 29.66 -10.26 -38.24
#